data_AF-A0A2E4KEF7-F1
#
_entry.id   AF-A0A2E4KEF7-F1
#
_cell.length_a   1.000
_cell.length_b   1.000
_cell.length_c   1.000
_cell.angle_alpha   90.00
_cell.angle_beta   90.00
_cell.angle_gamma   90.00
#
_symmetry.space_group_name_H-M   'P 1'
#
loop_
_entity.id
_entity.type
_entity.pdbx_description
1 polymer ?
#
loop_
_entity_poly.entity_id
_entity_poly.type
_entity_poly.pdbx_seq_one_letter_code
_entity_poly.pdbx_strand_id
1 'polypeptide(L)'
;MNIGKSEYEKYLTSSVSQLSGNCLLLLPKENLPSRLPPSINGISEWPNIETNSTFHSILSIGNLASETDLPQFLTELQQYADQQTRLYFCERTKTPDGYSGSAKYDITGTLWEAGWSVIHCERFKIGKSKRSPSYAYGIARRKRYK
;
A
#
# COMPACT_ATOMS: atom_id res chain seq x y z
N MET A 1 19.36 -1.89 -19.02
CA MET A 1 18.28 -2.55 -18.26
C MET A 1 18.27 -1.97 -16.85
N ASN A 2 17.24 -1.21 -16.47
CA ASN A 2 17.14 -0.57 -15.16
C ASN A 2 16.83 -1.62 -14.10
N ILE A 3 17.83 -2.01 -13.32
CA ILE A 3 17.68 -2.96 -12.21
C ILE A 3 16.65 -2.40 -11.24
N GLY A 4 15.64 -3.20 -10.88
CA GLY A 4 14.53 -2.82 -10.01
C GLY A 4 13.29 -2.26 -10.73
N LYS A 5 13.37 -1.84 -12.00
CA LYS A 5 12.17 -1.40 -12.75
C LYS A 5 11.24 -2.59 -13.05
N SER A 6 11.81 -3.72 -13.44
CA SER A 6 11.06 -4.97 -13.64
C SER A 6 10.47 -5.52 -12.34
N GLU A 7 11.15 -5.30 -11.21
CA GLU A 7 10.63 -5.69 -9.89
C GLU A 7 9.45 -4.81 -9.50
N TYR A 8 9.56 -3.49 -9.70
CA TYR A 8 8.45 -2.56 -9.48
C TYR A 8 7.22 -2.97 -10.28
N GLU A 9 7.34 -3.16 -11.60
CA GLU A 9 6.24 -3.58 -12.48
C GLU A 9 5.64 -4.94 -12.06
N LYS A 10 6.49 -5.89 -11.65
CA LYS A 10 6.06 -7.19 -11.09
C LYS A 10 5.24 -7.01 -9.82
N TYR A 11 5.70 -6.19 -8.89
CA TYR A 11 4.99 -5.95 -7.62
C TYR A 11 3.67 -5.21 -7.84
N LEU A 12 3.62 -4.25 -8.77
CA LEU A 12 2.36 -3.60 -9.12
C LEU A 12 1.35 -4.60 -9.68
N THR A 13 1.79 -5.42 -10.64
CA THR A 13 0.94 -6.47 -11.23
C THR A 13 0.48 -7.46 -10.15
N SER A 14 1.37 -7.85 -9.25
CA SER A 14 1.06 -8.71 -8.11
C SER A 14 0.00 -8.09 -7.19
N SER A 15 0.16 -6.83 -6.78
CA SER A 15 -0.85 -6.11 -5.97
C SER A 15 -2.22 -6.13 -6.62
N VAL A 16 -2.30 -5.76 -7.89
CA VAL A 16 -3.57 -5.66 -8.62
C VAL A 16 -4.22 -7.02 -8.80
N SER A 17 -3.43 -8.06 -9.11
CA SER A 17 -3.95 -9.43 -9.31
C SER A 17 -4.55 -10.06 -8.06
N GLN A 18 -4.15 -9.60 -6.87
CA GLN A 18 -4.64 -10.11 -5.59
C GLN A 18 -5.91 -9.40 -5.10
N LEU A 19 -6.34 -8.33 -5.77
CA LEU A 19 -7.57 -7.63 -5.41
C LEU A 19 -8.79 -8.53 -5.57
N SER A 20 -9.74 -8.38 -4.66
CA SER A 20 -10.99 -9.13 -4.66
C SER A 20 -12.10 -8.39 -3.91
N GLY A 21 -13.35 -8.72 -4.25
CA GLY A 21 -14.55 -8.15 -3.65
C GLY A 21 -14.72 -6.67 -4.01
N ASN A 22 -15.27 -5.90 -3.08
CA ASN A 22 -15.39 -4.45 -3.21
C ASN A 22 -14.05 -3.80 -2.88
N CYS A 23 -13.51 -3.03 -3.82
CA CYS A 23 -12.18 -2.46 -3.74
C CYS A 23 -12.21 -0.94 -3.63
N LEU A 24 -11.35 -0.39 -2.76
CA LEU A 24 -11.02 1.03 -2.73
C LEU A 24 -9.67 1.25 -3.40
N LEU A 25 -9.62 2.09 -4.42
CA LEU A 25 -8.38 2.53 -5.05
C LEU A 25 -8.02 3.92 -4.54
N LEU A 26 -6.81 4.09 -4.00
CA LEU A 26 -6.30 5.40 -3.59
C LEU A 26 -5.72 6.22 -4.77
N LEU A 27 -5.84 5.67 -5.97
CA LEU A 27 -5.47 6.27 -7.24
C LEU A 27 -6.60 6.07 -8.26
N PRO A 28 -6.70 6.91 -9.30
CA PRO A 28 -7.60 6.67 -10.42
C PRO A 28 -7.33 5.30 -11.06
N LYS A 29 -8.39 4.55 -11.38
CA LYS A 29 -8.36 3.22 -11.99
C LYS A 29 -7.63 3.23 -13.33
N GLU A 30 -7.68 4.35 -14.05
CA GLU A 30 -7.01 4.54 -15.33
C GLU A 30 -5.48 4.51 -15.20
N ASN A 31 -4.96 4.77 -14.00
CA ASN A 31 -3.53 4.73 -13.69
C ASN A 31 -3.06 3.33 -13.27
N LEU A 32 -3.95 2.32 -13.28
CA LEU A 32 -3.55 0.96 -12.98
C LEU A 32 -2.73 0.35 -14.14
N PRO A 33 -1.60 -0.30 -13.85
CA PRO A 33 -0.69 -0.83 -14.87
C PRO A 33 -1.16 -2.15 -15.48
N SER A 34 -2.24 -2.75 -14.96
CA SER A 34 -2.72 -4.06 -15.36
C SER A 34 -4.24 -4.14 -15.32
N ARG A 35 -4.79 -5.13 -16.04
CA ARG A 35 -6.23 -5.44 -15.98
C ARG A 35 -6.62 -5.84 -14.56
N LEU A 36 -7.82 -5.41 -14.18
CA LEU A 36 -8.45 -5.76 -12.92
C LEU A 36 -8.85 -7.24 -12.93
N PRO A 37 -8.65 -7.99 -11.83
CA PRO A 37 -9.04 -9.38 -11.75
C PRO A 37 -10.57 -9.55 -11.73
N PRO A 38 -11.09 -10.67 -12.25
CA PRO A 38 -12.54 -10.93 -12.32
C PRO A 38 -13.20 -11.15 -10.95
N SER A 39 -12.40 -11.34 -9.88
CA SER A 39 -12.84 -11.44 -8.49
C SER A 39 -13.31 -10.12 -7.88
N ILE A 40 -13.18 -9.00 -8.60
CA ILE A 40 -13.63 -7.68 -8.15
C ILE A 40 -15.10 -7.50 -8.51
N ASN A 41 -15.91 -7.17 -7.50
CA ASN A 41 -17.35 -6.99 -7.65
C ASN A 41 -17.76 -5.51 -7.60
N GLY A 42 -16.85 -4.61 -7.20
CA GLY A 42 -17.09 -3.18 -7.12
C GLY A 42 -15.80 -2.40 -6.93
N ILE A 43 -15.74 -1.18 -7.46
CA ILE A 43 -14.60 -0.27 -7.35
C ILE A 43 -15.09 1.10 -6.94
N SER A 44 -14.44 1.66 -5.92
CA SER A 44 -14.55 3.07 -5.54
C SER A 44 -13.17 3.71 -5.57
N GLU A 45 -13.12 5.00 -5.91
CA GLU A 45 -11.87 5.76 -6.05
C GLU A 45 -11.84 6.89 -5.02
N TRP A 46 -10.73 7.02 -4.31
CA TRP A 46 -10.52 8.10 -3.36
C TRP A 46 -10.51 9.48 -4.06
N PRO A 47 -10.99 10.58 -3.42
CA PRO A 47 -11.60 10.68 -2.08
C PRO A 47 -13.12 10.51 -2.06
N ASN A 48 -13.76 10.22 -3.19
CA ASN A 48 -15.22 10.26 -3.31
C ASN A 48 -15.87 8.96 -2.84
N ILE A 49 -15.85 8.72 -1.53
CA ILE A 49 -16.31 7.48 -0.90
C ILE A 49 -17.54 7.72 -0.01
N GLU A 50 -18.54 6.84 -0.11
CA GLU A 50 -19.71 6.88 0.77
C GLU A 50 -19.30 6.52 2.21
N THR A 51 -19.82 7.28 3.18
CA THR A 51 -19.41 7.29 4.60
C THR A 51 -19.59 5.96 5.34
N ASN A 52 -20.34 5.01 4.78
CA ASN A 52 -20.63 3.68 5.38
C ASN A 52 -20.07 2.51 4.57
N SER A 53 -19.15 2.77 3.64
CA SER A 53 -18.54 1.72 2.82
C SER A 53 -17.54 0.90 3.63
N THR A 54 -17.55 -0.42 3.48
CA THR A 54 -16.47 -1.31 3.94
C THR A 54 -15.91 -2.07 2.73
N PHE A 55 -14.59 -2.02 2.55
CA PHE A 55 -13.92 -2.65 1.41
C PHE A 55 -13.22 -3.93 1.81
N HIS A 56 -13.19 -4.89 0.88
CA HIS A 56 -12.44 -6.13 1.03
C HIS A 56 -10.95 -5.89 0.75
N SER A 57 -10.67 -5.04 -0.25
CA SER A 57 -9.32 -4.69 -0.66
C SER A 57 -9.17 -3.18 -0.78
N ILE A 58 -8.05 -2.66 -0.31
CA ILE A 58 -7.64 -1.26 -0.51
C ILE A 58 -6.31 -1.31 -1.25
N LEU A 59 -6.16 -0.54 -2.34
CA LEU A 59 -4.93 -0.46 -3.11
C LEU A 59 -4.31 0.93 -3.02
N SER A 60 -3.02 0.98 -2.72
CA SER A 60 -2.19 2.17 -2.87
C SER A 60 -0.93 1.91 -3.67
N ILE A 61 -0.64 2.80 -4.62
CA ILE A 61 0.58 2.76 -5.44
C ILE A 61 1.15 4.18 -5.51
N GLY A 62 2.07 4.50 -4.62
CA GLY A 62 2.72 5.80 -4.54
C GLY A 62 1.86 6.89 -3.89
N ASN A 63 0.63 6.57 -3.46
CA ASN A 63 -0.28 7.55 -2.88
C ASN A 63 0.06 7.79 -1.41
N LEU A 64 0.23 6.72 -0.61
CA LEU A 64 0.55 6.86 0.81
C LEU A 64 1.87 7.65 1.01
N ALA A 65 2.87 7.39 0.19
CA ALA A 65 4.14 8.12 0.27
C ALA A 65 4.04 9.61 -0.09
N SER A 66 2.96 10.00 -0.79
CA SER A 66 2.70 11.39 -1.19
C SER A 66 1.81 12.13 -0.21
N GLU A 67 1.23 11.44 0.78
CA GLU A 67 0.37 12.06 1.79
C GLU A 67 1.18 12.93 2.76
N THR A 68 0.66 14.15 3.01
CA THR A 68 1.33 15.11 3.89
C THR A 68 1.23 14.69 5.36
N ASP A 69 0.04 14.22 5.77
CA ASP A 69 -0.20 13.67 7.11
C ASP A 69 -0.62 12.20 7.00
N LEU A 70 0.36 11.36 6.64
CA LEU A 70 0.16 9.93 6.48
C LEU A 70 -0.40 9.23 7.75
N PRO A 71 0.06 9.52 8.99
CA PRO A 71 -0.53 8.92 10.18
C PRO A 71 -2.03 9.18 10.33
N GLN A 72 -2.46 10.42 10.15
CA GLN A 72 -3.88 10.79 10.22
C GLN A 72 -4.68 10.14 9.11
N PHE A 73 -4.17 10.21 7.87
CA PHE A 73 -4.80 9.59 6.71
C PHE A 73 -5.03 8.08 6.90
N LEU A 74 -4.01 7.36 7.39
CA LEU A 74 -4.12 5.92 7.65
C LEU A 74 -5.12 5.61 8.77
N THR A 75 -5.28 6.51 9.74
CA THR A 75 -6.29 6.38 10.80
C THR A 75 -7.70 6.54 10.23
N GLU A 76 -7.91 7.56 9.39
CA GLU A 76 -9.18 7.79 8.68
C GLU A 76 -9.52 6.63 7.74
N LEU A 77 -8.53 6.09 7.04
CA LEU A 77 -8.71 4.96 6.12
C LEU A 77 -9.26 3.72 6.83
N GLN A 78 -9.04 3.57 8.14
CA GLN A 78 -9.58 2.46 8.91
C GLN A 78 -11.11 2.44 8.98
N GLN A 79 -11.79 3.58 8.78
CA GLN A 79 -13.25 3.62 8.80
C GLN A 79 -13.86 2.79 7.67
N TYR A 80 -13.10 2.59 6.58
CA TYR A 80 -13.51 1.83 5.41
C TYR A 80 -13.00 0.37 5.41
N ALA A 81 -12.45 -0.08 6.54
CA ALA A 81 -11.80 -1.37 6.66
C ALA A 81 -12.28 -2.14 7.90
N ASP A 82 -12.50 -3.45 7.75
CA ASP A 82 -12.71 -4.39 8.84
C ASP A 82 -11.42 -5.21 9.11
N GLN A 83 -11.54 -6.28 9.90
CA GLN A 83 -10.40 -7.14 10.23
C GLN A 83 -9.95 -8.05 9.07
N GLN A 84 -10.81 -8.25 8.07
CA GLN A 84 -10.52 -9.05 6.88
C GLN A 84 -9.99 -8.19 5.74
N THR A 85 -10.30 -6.89 5.72
CA THR A 85 -9.78 -5.93 4.74
C THR A 85 -8.27 -6.04 4.60
N ARG A 86 -7.81 -6.05 3.36
CA ARG A 86 -6.39 -6.06 2.99
C ARG A 86 -6.02 -4.75 2.33
N LEU A 87 -5.05 -4.06 2.90
CA LEU A 87 -4.39 -2.90 2.29
C LEU A 87 -3.15 -3.39 1.55
N TYR A 88 -3.21 -3.38 0.23
CA TYR A 88 -2.10 -3.64 -0.67
C TYR A 88 -1.39 -2.31 -0.96
N PHE A 89 -0.07 -2.26 -0.75
CA PHE A 89 0.70 -1.04 -0.94
C PHE A 89 1.98 -1.31 -1.72
N CYS A 90 2.37 -0.36 -2.58
CA CYS A 90 3.68 -0.32 -3.22
C CYS A 90 4.19 1.12 -3.25
N GLU A 91 4.99 1.46 -2.25
CA GLU A 91 5.23 2.84 -1.85
C GLU A 91 6.71 3.17 -1.84
N ARG A 92 7.05 4.37 -2.32
CA ARG A 92 8.41 4.89 -2.13
C ARG A 92 8.60 5.17 -0.64
N THR A 93 9.73 4.76 -0.08
CA THR A 93 9.97 4.93 1.35
C THR A 93 11.44 5.21 1.65
N LYS A 94 11.71 5.71 2.86
CA LYS A 94 13.06 5.77 3.41
C LYS A 94 13.37 4.38 3.96
N THR A 95 14.21 3.60 3.30
CA THR A 95 14.66 2.31 3.88
C THR A 95 15.65 2.55 5.02
N PRO A 96 15.54 1.81 6.13
CA PRO A 96 16.54 1.82 7.18
C PRO A 96 17.90 1.42 6.59
N ASP A 97 18.92 2.22 6.84
CA ASP A 97 20.32 1.80 6.68
C ASP A 97 20.87 1.25 8.00
N GLY A 98 22.09 0.70 7.98
CA GLY A 98 22.72 0.09 9.16
C GLY A 98 22.86 1.02 10.38
N TYR A 99 22.60 2.33 10.23
CA TYR A 99 22.64 3.32 11.29
C TYR A 99 21.24 3.78 11.76
N SER A 100 20.21 3.62 10.93
CA SER A 100 18.81 3.98 11.21
C SER A 100 17.90 2.76 11.44
N GLY A 101 18.49 1.61 11.77
CA GLY A 101 17.83 0.30 11.83
C GLY A 101 16.58 0.23 12.71
N SER A 102 15.42 0.43 12.10
CA SER A 102 14.14 -0.16 12.52
C SER A 102 13.08 0.13 11.47
N ALA A 103 12.18 -0.83 11.24
CA ALA A 103 10.98 -0.67 10.41
C ALA A 103 10.12 0.55 10.82
N LYS A 104 10.29 1.08 12.04
CA LYS A 104 9.61 2.29 12.53
C LYS A 104 9.86 3.55 11.67
N TYR A 105 10.96 3.60 10.92
CA TYR A 105 11.34 4.79 10.14
C TYR A 105 10.91 4.75 8.68
N ASP A 106 10.31 3.63 8.26
CA ASP A 106 9.73 3.51 6.92
C ASP A 106 8.20 3.46 7.02
N ILE A 107 7.54 3.35 5.86
CA ILE A 107 6.08 3.35 5.77
C ILE A 107 5.40 2.26 6.62
N THR A 108 6.08 1.14 6.86
CA THR A 108 5.55 0.05 7.70
C THR A 108 5.50 0.44 9.17
N GLY A 109 6.39 1.33 9.61
CA GLY A 109 6.35 1.96 10.93
C GLY A 109 5.12 2.82 11.12
N THR A 110 4.86 3.72 10.16
CA THR A 110 3.68 4.59 10.19
C THR A 110 2.39 3.78 10.12
N LEU A 111 2.34 2.74 9.28
CA LEU A 111 1.24 1.76 9.26
C LEU A 111 1.03 1.15 10.65
N TRP A 112 2.09 0.71 11.31
CA TRP A 112 2.00 0.16 12.65
C TRP A 112 1.43 1.16 13.65
N GLU A 113 1.97 2.36 13.72
CA GLU A 113 1.51 3.39 14.66
C GLU A 113 0.04 3.77 14.42
N ALA A 114 -0.37 3.88 13.16
CA ALA A 114 -1.73 4.16 12.73
C ALA A 114 -2.67 2.94 12.79
N GLY A 115 -2.35 1.91 13.59
CA GLY A 115 -3.27 0.80 13.87
C GLY A 115 -3.40 -0.26 12.76
N TRP A 116 -2.50 -0.30 11.80
CA TRP A 116 -2.38 -1.38 10.82
C TRP A 116 -1.29 -2.39 11.24
N SER A 117 -1.47 -3.65 10.85
CA SER A 117 -0.52 -4.73 11.02
C SER A 117 -0.06 -5.17 9.64
N VAL A 118 1.22 -4.96 9.34
CA VAL A 118 1.86 -5.44 8.11
C VAL A 118 2.07 -6.94 8.23
N ILE A 119 1.42 -7.71 7.35
CA ILE A 119 1.46 -9.18 7.36
C ILE A 119 2.47 -9.74 6.34
N HIS A 120 2.80 -8.95 5.33
CA HIS A 120 3.84 -9.25 4.34
C HIS A 120 4.46 -7.95 3.86
N CYS A 121 5.78 -7.90 3.71
CA CYS A 121 6.49 -6.75 3.15
C CYS A 121 7.83 -7.16 2.55
N GLU A 122 8.06 -6.71 1.32
CA GLU A 122 9.33 -6.79 0.61
C GLU A 122 9.85 -5.37 0.34
N ARG A 123 11.16 -5.19 0.45
CA ARG A 123 11.82 -3.90 0.23
C ARG A 123 12.81 -4.05 -0.91
N PHE A 124 12.81 -3.07 -1.81
CA PHE A 124 13.68 -3.09 -3.00
C PHE A 124 14.10 -1.68 -3.38
N LYS A 125 15.07 -1.58 -4.29
CA LYS A 125 15.57 -0.30 -4.83
C LYS A 125 15.49 -0.32 -6.34
N ILE A 126 15.20 0.83 -6.94
CA ILE A 126 15.34 1.02 -8.38
C ILE A 126 16.71 1.64 -8.65
N GLY A 127 17.63 0.84 -9.18
CA GLY A 127 19.03 1.18 -9.43
C GLY A 127 20.01 0.67 -8.36
N LYS A 128 21.30 0.77 -8.66
CA LYS A 128 22.41 0.22 -7.86
C LYS A 128 23.05 1.22 -6.88
N SER A 129 22.66 2.50 -6.93
CA SER A 129 23.31 3.56 -6.15
C SER A 129 22.86 3.53 -4.69
N LYS A 130 23.71 3.99 -3.77
CA LYS A 130 23.28 4.28 -2.39
C LYS A 130 22.11 5.27 -2.36
N ARG A 131 22.05 6.19 -3.32
CA ARG A 131 20.98 7.20 -3.49
C ARG A 131 19.77 6.70 -4.29
N SER A 132 19.77 5.44 -4.73
CA SER A 132 18.64 4.89 -5.48
C SER A 132 17.36 4.95 -4.65
N PRO A 133 16.23 5.33 -5.28
CA PRO A 133 14.94 5.34 -4.60
C PRO A 133 14.61 3.93 -4.09
N SER A 134 14.12 3.89 -2.86
CA SER A 134 13.78 2.66 -2.15
C SER A 134 12.28 2.58 -2.01
N TYR A 135 11.77 1.35 -2.04
CA TYR A 135 10.35 1.05 -2.07
C TYR A 135 10.04 -0.06 -1.06
N ALA A 136 8.82 -0.02 -0.54
CA ALA A 136 8.21 -1.10 0.21
C ALA A 136 6.95 -1.54 -0.52
N TYR A 137 6.90 -2.83 -0.86
CA TYR A 137 5.72 -3.50 -1.37
C TYR A 137 5.19 -4.42 -0.26
N GLY A 138 3.89 -4.46 -0.04
CA GLY A 138 3.37 -5.34 0.99
C GLY A 138 1.86 -5.34 1.14
N ILE A 139 1.44 -6.06 2.17
CA ILE A 139 0.05 -6.24 2.57
C ILE A 139 -0.06 -5.91 4.04
N ALA A 140 -1.04 -5.08 4.39
CA ALA A 140 -1.42 -4.78 5.75
C ALA A 140 -2.90 -5.09 5.99
N ARG A 141 -3.28 -5.18 7.26
CA ARG A 141 -4.67 -5.30 7.73
C ARG A 141 -4.83 -4.50 9.01
N ARG A 142 -6.06 -4.21 9.44
CA ARG A 142 -6.26 -3.57 10.76
C ARG A 142 -5.71 -4.44 11.89
N LYS A 143 -5.14 -3.81 12.91
CA LYS A 143 -4.70 -4.50 14.13
C LYS A 143 -5.90 -5.14 14.81
N ARG A 144 -5.66 -6.32 15.39
CA ARG A 144 -6.61 -6.97 16.30
C ARG A 144 -6.37 -6.34 17.68
N TYR A 145 -7.29 -5.49 18.12
CA TYR A 145 -7.34 -5.11 19.53
C TYR A 145 -7.96 -6.29 20.29
N LYS A 146 -7.28 -6.75 21.34
CA LYS A 146 -7.81 -7.74 22.29
C LYS A 146 -8.62 -7.01 23.34
#